data_AF-A0AA34TP16-F1
#
_entry.id   AF-A0AA34TP16-F1
#
_cell.length_a   1.000
_cell.length_b   1.000
_cell.length_c   1.000
_cell.angle_alpha   90.00
_cell.angle_beta   90.00
_cell.angle_gamma   90.00
#
_symmetry.space_group_name_H-M   'P 1'
#
loop_
_entity.id
_entity.type
_entity.pdbx_description
1 polymer ?
#
loop_
_entity_poly.entity_id
_entity_poly.type
_entity_poly.pdbx_seq_one_letter_code
_entity_poly.pdbx_strand_id
1 'polypeptide(L)'
;MKWILLFLSCLSFVAFGSEVASSDQQSKSDSNLSHFDLPLLLGDWYLMNPDPEQGTENFRAIKLTLDSNYSFSIDIQKKDYSVDHWEGLYNANEDTIILGLNTSEPQVYAYSSNHNMLNLNGVMFTKALPNALAGIWSSAELSGSDLRASNIQKMDLVLQPDFVFMFRVSDEVGSEVVRRGVYYTEGDQLVLLYENGEHGTRYTLNSDVLTLQGEEGDMFAVLNRIR
;
A
#
# COMPACT_ATOMS: atom_id res chain seq x y z
N MET A 1 54.97 15.97 -29.13
CA MET A 1 55.88 14.92 -29.63
C MET A 1 56.13 13.91 -28.51
N LYS A 2 56.18 12.62 -28.88
CA LYS A 2 56.60 11.44 -28.12
C LYS A 2 55.68 10.91 -27.01
N TRP A 3 54.80 10.01 -27.46
CA TRP A 3 54.39 8.80 -26.74
C TRP A 3 55.61 7.96 -26.32
N ILE A 4 55.53 7.32 -25.15
CA ILE A 4 56.27 6.09 -24.86
C ILE A 4 55.31 5.06 -24.27
N LEU A 5 55.38 3.90 -24.92
CA LEU A 5 54.68 2.66 -24.73
C LEU A 5 55.23 1.85 -23.54
N LEU A 6 54.31 1.21 -22.80
CA LEU A 6 54.27 -0.21 -22.46
C LEU A 6 55.53 -0.91 -21.91
N PHE A 7 55.42 -1.47 -20.71
CA PHE A 7 56.01 -2.78 -20.39
C PHE A 7 54.96 -3.68 -19.73
N LEU A 8 54.95 -4.92 -20.23
CA LEU A 8 54.08 -6.04 -19.92
C LEU A 8 54.99 -7.17 -19.41
N SER A 9 54.73 -7.72 -18.22
CA SER A 9 55.07 -9.09 -17.77
C SER A 9 54.93 -9.17 -16.24
N CYS A 10 54.60 -10.26 -15.55
CA CYS A 10 53.91 -11.53 -15.82
C CYS A 10 53.74 -12.16 -14.42
N LEU A 11 52.54 -12.68 -14.14
CA LEU A 11 52.21 -13.88 -13.34
C LEU A 11 53.10 -14.29 -12.14
N SER A 12 52.46 -14.41 -10.97
CA SER A 12 52.33 -15.72 -10.31
C SER A 12 51.29 -15.72 -9.19
N PHE A 13 50.46 -16.76 -9.21
CA PHE A 13 49.39 -17.16 -8.29
C PHE A 13 49.82 -17.25 -6.82
N VAL A 14 48.93 -16.85 -5.91
CA VAL A 14 48.56 -17.66 -4.72
C VAL A 14 47.06 -17.48 -4.48
N ALA A 15 46.32 -18.60 -4.58
CA ALA A 15 44.93 -18.71 -4.18
C ALA A 15 44.86 -19.04 -2.69
N PHE A 16 44.07 -18.29 -1.91
CA PHE A 16 43.42 -18.78 -0.70
C PHE A 16 42.04 -18.14 -0.60
N GLY A 17 41.06 -18.98 -0.22
CA GLY A 17 39.65 -18.83 -0.52
C GLY A 17 39.01 -17.55 0.02
N SER A 18 38.18 -16.96 -0.84
CA SER A 18 37.15 -16.01 -0.44
C SER A 18 35.80 -16.72 -0.55
N GLU A 19 35.19 -16.93 0.61
CA GLU A 19 33.79 -17.30 0.75
C GLU A 19 32.95 -16.37 -0.13
N VAL A 20 32.20 -16.97 -1.05
CA VAL A 20 31.15 -16.28 -1.79
C VAL A 20 30.04 -16.03 -0.77
N ALA A 21 30.10 -14.89 -0.10
CA ALA A 21 28.94 -14.30 0.53
C ALA A 21 28.01 -13.86 -0.61
N SER A 22 26.99 -14.68 -0.86
CA SER A 22 25.83 -14.32 -1.66
C SER A 22 25.28 -13.00 -1.17
N SER A 23 25.42 -11.96 -1.99
CA SER A 23 24.65 -10.73 -1.85
C SER A 23 23.21 -11.05 -2.27
N ASP A 24 22.45 -11.66 -1.36
CA ASP A 24 21.00 -11.63 -1.47
C ASP A 24 20.56 -10.19 -1.30
N GLN A 25 20.06 -9.65 -2.41
CA GLN A 25 19.21 -8.48 -2.42
C GLN A 25 17.99 -8.78 -1.54
N GLN A 26 17.96 -8.18 -0.36
CA GLN A 26 16.71 -8.05 0.39
C GLN A 26 16.69 -6.67 1.05
N SER A 27 16.52 -5.63 0.24
CA SER A 27 15.90 -4.39 0.72
C SER A 27 14.40 -4.65 0.87
N LYS A 28 14.01 -5.42 1.88
CA LYS A 28 12.65 -5.30 2.44
C LYS A 28 12.74 -4.13 3.40
N SER A 29 12.14 -3.00 3.04
CA SER A 29 11.82 -2.00 4.05
C SER A 29 10.93 -2.70 5.09
N ASP A 30 11.42 -2.80 6.33
CA ASP A 30 10.60 -3.13 7.49
C ASP A 30 9.71 -1.92 7.83
N SER A 31 8.92 -1.45 6.86
CA SER A 31 7.84 -0.52 7.10
C SER A 31 6.64 -1.35 7.53
N ASN A 32 6.52 -1.58 8.84
CA ASN A 32 5.25 -2.03 9.38
C ASN A 32 4.23 -0.92 9.11
N LEU A 33 3.28 -1.20 8.22
CA LEU A 33 2.24 -0.25 7.84
C LEU A 33 1.26 -0.01 8.99
N SER A 34 1.14 -0.98 9.91
CA SER A 34 0.45 -0.78 11.17
C SER A 34 1.14 0.31 11.98
N HIS A 35 0.35 1.12 12.66
CA HIS A 35 0.79 2.28 13.44
C HIS A 35 1.25 3.49 12.59
N PHE A 36 0.96 3.53 11.29
CA PHE A 36 1.14 4.76 10.53
C PHE A 36 0.17 5.85 11.04
N ASP A 37 0.67 7.08 11.24
CA ASP A 37 -0.08 8.15 11.92
C ASP A 37 -1.30 8.65 11.13
N LEU A 38 -1.25 8.57 9.79
CA LEU A 38 -2.26 9.15 8.90
C LEU A 38 -2.79 8.13 7.88
N PRO A 39 -3.31 6.97 8.32
CA PRO A 39 -3.55 5.81 7.44
C PRO A 39 -4.60 6.10 6.36
N LEU A 40 -5.53 7.01 6.64
CA LEU A 40 -6.56 7.39 5.69
C LEU A 40 -6.01 8.17 4.49
N LEU A 41 -4.84 8.82 4.60
CA LEU A 41 -4.19 9.53 3.49
C LEU A 41 -3.53 8.60 2.47
N LEU A 42 -3.16 7.39 2.86
CA LEU A 42 -2.35 6.51 2.02
C LEU A 42 -3.10 6.00 0.80
N GLY A 43 -2.42 5.86 -0.33
CA GLY A 43 -2.92 5.25 -1.57
C GLY A 43 -3.09 6.23 -2.72
N ASP A 44 -3.82 5.78 -3.73
CA ASP A 44 -4.02 6.52 -4.98
C ASP A 44 -5.36 7.29 -4.98
N TRP A 45 -5.26 8.59 -5.20
CA TRP A 45 -6.35 9.56 -5.21
C TRP A 45 -6.54 10.13 -6.60
N TYR A 46 -7.78 10.20 -7.07
CA TYR A 46 -8.09 10.62 -8.43
C TYR A 46 -9.05 11.80 -8.44
N LEU A 47 -8.73 12.78 -9.27
CA LEU A 47 -9.63 13.83 -9.70
C LEU A 47 -9.87 13.65 -11.20
N MET A 48 -11.12 13.40 -11.58
CA MET A 48 -11.52 13.30 -12.97
C MET A 48 -12.09 14.64 -13.44
N ASN A 49 -11.66 15.13 -14.59
CA ASN A 49 -12.33 16.25 -15.23
C ASN A 49 -13.70 15.78 -15.73
N PRO A 50 -14.83 16.36 -15.28
CA PRO A 50 -16.15 15.98 -15.76
C PRO A 50 -16.39 16.37 -17.23
N ASP A 51 -15.62 17.31 -17.77
CA ASP A 51 -15.70 17.77 -19.15
C ASP A 51 -14.31 17.93 -19.80
N PRO A 52 -13.63 16.80 -20.08
CA PRO A 52 -12.25 16.81 -20.57
C PRO A 52 -12.13 17.34 -22.00
N GLU A 53 -13.19 17.31 -22.80
CA GLU A 53 -13.15 17.77 -24.19
C GLU A 53 -13.54 19.24 -24.32
N GLN A 54 -14.62 19.68 -23.68
CA GLN A 54 -15.22 21.01 -23.91
C GLN A 54 -14.84 22.03 -22.83
N GLY A 55 -14.33 21.59 -21.67
CA GLY A 55 -13.92 22.45 -20.57
C GLY A 55 -12.69 23.31 -20.86
N THR A 56 -12.49 24.37 -20.07
CA THR A 56 -11.33 25.26 -20.16
C THR A 56 -10.06 24.67 -19.54
N GLU A 57 -10.22 23.72 -18.60
CA GLU A 57 -9.13 23.05 -17.91
C GLU A 57 -8.38 22.09 -18.84
N ASN A 58 -7.04 22.15 -18.86
CA ASN A 58 -6.20 21.32 -19.72
C ASN A 58 -5.77 20.00 -19.07
N PHE A 59 -6.70 19.28 -18.45
CA PHE A 59 -6.46 17.94 -17.93
C PHE A 59 -7.67 17.04 -18.13
N ARG A 60 -7.42 15.73 -18.19
CA ARG A 60 -8.41 14.65 -18.20
C ARG A 60 -8.56 14.04 -16.81
N ALA A 61 -7.43 13.76 -16.18
CA ALA A 61 -7.37 13.20 -14.84
C ALA A 61 -6.11 13.68 -14.12
N ILE A 62 -6.20 13.78 -12.80
CA ILE A 62 -5.06 13.95 -11.90
C ILE A 62 -5.03 12.75 -10.97
N LYS A 63 -3.87 12.11 -10.87
CA LYS A 63 -3.59 11.07 -9.87
C LYS A 63 -2.62 11.64 -8.86
N LEU A 64 -2.97 11.59 -7.58
CA LEU A 64 -2.09 11.85 -6.44
C LEU A 64 -1.87 10.53 -5.71
N THR A 65 -0.62 10.12 -5.52
CA THR A 65 -0.25 8.99 -4.68
C THR A 65 0.44 9.50 -3.43
N LEU A 66 0.06 8.97 -2.27
CA LEU A 66 0.70 9.20 -0.97
C LEU A 66 1.05 7.84 -0.37
N ASP A 67 2.31 7.62 0.00
CA ASP A 67 2.76 6.36 0.59
C ASP A 67 3.27 6.50 2.03
N SER A 68 3.40 5.37 2.72
CA SER A 68 3.83 5.30 4.12
C SER A 68 5.28 5.73 4.36
N ASN A 69 6.07 5.88 3.30
CA ASN A 69 7.44 6.41 3.35
C ASN A 69 7.48 7.93 3.25
N TYR A 70 6.33 8.60 3.37
CA TYR A 70 6.19 10.05 3.21
C TYR A 70 6.62 10.54 1.83
N SER A 71 6.45 9.69 0.81
CA SER A 71 6.68 10.04 -0.59
C SER A 71 5.35 10.31 -1.30
N PHE A 72 5.37 11.24 -2.25
CA PHE A 72 4.22 11.54 -3.08
C PHE A 72 4.61 11.51 -4.56
N SER A 73 3.63 11.21 -5.40
CA SER A 73 3.69 11.46 -6.84
C SER A 73 2.39 12.06 -7.36
N ILE A 74 2.48 12.97 -8.32
CA ILE A 74 1.35 13.57 -9.03
C ILE A 74 1.53 13.32 -10.52
N ASP A 75 0.56 12.65 -11.13
CA ASP A 75 0.44 12.53 -12.57
C ASP A 75 -0.76 13.36 -13.06
N ILE A 76 -0.53 14.30 -13.97
CA ILE A 76 -1.59 15.05 -14.64
C ILE A 76 -1.64 14.60 -16.10
N GLN A 77 -2.69 13.85 -16.44
CA GLN A 77 -2.96 13.50 -17.82
C GLN A 77 -3.64 14.69 -18.52
N LYS A 78 -2.98 15.25 -19.53
CA LYS A 78 -3.50 16.36 -20.34
C LYS A 78 -4.49 15.89 -21.40
N LYS A 79 -5.16 16.84 -22.05
CA LYS A 79 -6.13 16.55 -23.13
C LYS A 79 -5.49 15.82 -24.33
N ASP A 80 -4.24 16.12 -24.63
CA ASP A 80 -3.44 15.49 -25.69
C ASP A 80 -2.85 14.12 -25.29
N TYR A 81 -3.24 13.58 -24.13
CA TYR A 81 -2.76 12.33 -23.55
C TYR A 81 -1.30 12.34 -23.06
N SER A 82 -0.60 13.47 -23.13
CA SER A 82 0.68 13.62 -22.43
C SER A 82 0.47 13.63 -20.91
N VAL A 83 1.51 13.25 -20.18
CA VAL A 83 1.51 13.20 -18.71
C VAL A 83 2.60 14.11 -18.20
N ASP A 84 2.22 15.08 -17.37
CA ASP A 84 3.19 15.75 -16.50
C ASP A 84 3.29 14.97 -15.19
N HIS A 85 4.52 14.79 -14.72
CA HIS A 85 4.83 14.01 -13.53
C HIS A 85 5.64 14.85 -12.54
N TRP A 86 5.25 14.79 -11.27
CA TRP A 86 6.00 15.34 -10.14
C TRP A 86 6.09 14.31 -9.03
N GLU A 87 7.24 14.26 -8.35
CA GLU A 87 7.44 13.40 -7.19
C GLU A 87 8.27 14.13 -6.13
N GLY A 88 8.19 13.66 -4.90
CA GLY A 88 9.00 14.18 -3.81
C GLY A 88 8.56 13.66 -2.46
N LEU A 89 9.00 14.36 -1.41
CA LEU A 89 8.61 14.06 -0.03
C LEU A 89 7.47 14.96 0.42
N TYR A 90 6.58 14.43 1.25
CA TYR A 90 5.53 15.18 1.91
C TYR A 90 5.62 15.09 3.44
N ASN A 91 5.00 16.04 4.11
CA ASN A 91 4.67 15.94 5.53
C ASN A 91 3.20 16.26 5.69
N ALA A 92 2.53 15.66 6.65
CA ALA A 92 1.15 15.97 6.98
C ALA A 92 0.94 15.93 8.49
N ASN A 93 0.01 16.75 8.97
CA ASN A 93 -0.56 16.69 10.31
C ASN A 93 -2.08 16.48 10.17
N GLU A 94 -2.90 16.80 11.17
CA GLU A 94 -4.35 16.54 11.14
C GLU A 94 -5.12 17.31 10.04
N ASP A 95 -4.66 18.51 9.64
CA ASP A 95 -5.41 19.42 8.78
C ASP A 95 -4.61 20.01 7.61
N THR A 96 -3.30 19.75 7.56
CA THR A 96 -2.38 20.36 6.60
C THR A 96 -1.47 19.30 6.00
N ILE A 97 -1.31 19.33 4.69
CA ILE A 97 -0.30 18.56 3.95
C ILE A 97 0.65 19.51 3.22
N ILE A 98 1.94 19.22 3.31
CA ILE A 98 3.02 19.95 2.66
C ILE A 98 3.67 19.02 1.65
N LEU A 99 3.61 19.36 0.36
CA LEU A 99 4.27 18.62 -0.72
C LEU A 99 5.58 19.31 -1.11
N GLY A 100 6.62 18.52 -1.35
CA GLY A 100 7.91 19.02 -1.84
C GLY A 100 8.75 19.67 -0.75
N LEU A 101 8.81 19.07 0.44
CA LEU A 101 9.50 19.60 1.64
C LEU A 101 10.93 20.11 1.40
N ASN A 102 11.66 19.47 0.49
CA ASN A 102 13.06 19.76 0.21
C ASN A 102 13.26 20.55 -1.08
N THR A 103 12.21 21.17 -1.60
CA THR A 103 12.26 22.00 -2.80
C THR A 103 12.34 23.49 -2.44
N SER A 104 12.66 24.34 -3.41
CA SER A 104 12.66 25.79 -3.22
C SER A 104 11.24 26.38 -3.04
N GLU A 105 10.21 25.61 -3.40
CA GLU A 105 8.82 26.05 -3.42
C GLU A 105 7.88 24.95 -2.88
N PRO A 106 7.96 24.61 -1.57
CA PRO A 106 7.06 23.65 -0.96
C PRO A 106 5.60 24.15 -1.04
N GLN A 107 4.70 23.25 -1.38
CA GLN A 107 3.28 23.55 -1.55
C GLN A 107 2.49 23.14 -0.32
N VAL A 108 1.74 24.07 0.27
CA VAL A 108 0.97 23.85 1.51
C VAL A 108 -0.52 23.83 1.19
N TYR A 109 -1.20 22.77 1.61
CA TYR A 109 -2.64 22.59 1.40
C TYR A 109 -3.34 22.32 2.73
N ALA A 110 -4.46 22.98 2.98
CA ALA A 110 -5.43 22.53 3.96
C ALA A 110 -6.13 21.30 3.40
N TYR A 111 -6.37 20.30 4.25
CA TYR A 111 -7.02 19.07 3.83
C TYR A 111 -8.02 18.54 4.84
N SER A 112 -8.93 17.70 4.35
CA SER A 112 -9.74 16.80 5.17
C SER A 112 -9.95 15.50 4.40
N SER A 113 -10.02 14.38 5.10
CA SER A 113 -10.15 13.07 4.45
C SER A 113 -11.04 12.13 5.25
N ASN A 114 -11.61 11.16 4.56
CA ASN A 114 -12.16 9.94 5.14
C ASN A 114 -11.59 8.73 4.37
N HIS A 115 -12.20 7.56 4.51
CA HIS A 115 -11.68 6.32 3.92
C HIS A 115 -11.68 6.29 2.38
N ASN A 116 -12.46 7.13 1.69
CA ASN A 116 -12.56 7.13 0.22
C ASN A 116 -12.55 8.52 -0.45
N MET A 117 -12.56 9.60 0.32
CA MET A 117 -12.55 10.98 -0.18
C MET A 117 -11.43 11.79 0.47
N LEU A 118 -10.73 12.58 -0.34
CA LEU A 118 -9.71 13.52 0.08
C LEU A 118 -10.06 14.90 -0.48
N ASN A 119 -10.23 15.87 0.39
CA ASN A 119 -10.41 17.27 0.03
C ASN A 119 -9.08 18.00 0.21
N LEU A 120 -8.54 18.61 -0.84
CA LEU A 120 -7.34 19.45 -0.81
C LEU A 120 -7.69 20.86 -1.27
N ASN A 121 -7.67 21.85 -0.36
CA ASN A 121 -8.05 23.23 -0.64
C ASN A 121 -9.39 23.40 -1.40
N GLY A 122 -10.37 22.54 -1.13
CA GLY A 122 -11.68 22.53 -1.80
C GLY A 122 -11.78 21.62 -3.03
N VAL A 123 -10.66 21.04 -3.49
CA VAL A 123 -10.63 20.07 -4.59
C VAL A 123 -10.86 18.67 -4.05
N MET A 124 -11.90 18.00 -4.53
CA MET A 124 -12.27 16.65 -4.07
C MET A 124 -11.64 15.57 -4.96
N PHE A 125 -10.83 14.73 -4.34
CA PHE A 125 -10.31 13.50 -4.92
C PHE A 125 -11.06 12.29 -4.35
N THR A 126 -11.15 11.23 -5.16
CA THR A 126 -11.72 9.94 -4.75
C THR A 126 -10.63 8.88 -4.79
N LYS A 127 -10.58 8.04 -3.74
CA LYS A 127 -9.62 6.94 -3.65
C LYS A 127 -9.98 5.86 -4.67
N ALA A 128 -9.03 5.44 -5.50
CA ALA A 128 -9.30 4.33 -6.42
C ALA A 128 -9.02 2.99 -5.77
N LEU A 129 -9.83 2.01 -6.15
CA LEU A 129 -9.64 0.62 -5.79
C LEU A 129 -8.60 -0.03 -6.72
N PRO A 130 -7.60 -0.72 -6.15
CA PRO A 130 -6.96 -1.84 -6.84
C PRO A 130 -8.02 -2.95 -7.00
N ASN A 131 -8.58 -3.06 -8.20
CA ASN A 131 -9.93 -3.57 -8.46
C ASN A 131 -10.09 -5.11 -8.44
N ALA A 132 -9.46 -5.83 -7.49
CA ALA A 132 -9.65 -7.26 -7.32
C ALA A 132 -9.84 -7.73 -5.86
N LEU A 133 -9.47 -6.92 -4.87
CA LEU A 133 -9.52 -7.35 -3.46
C LEU A 133 -10.93 -7.27 -2.86
N ALA A 134 -11.74 -6.31 -3.30
CA ALA A 134 -13.12 -6.17 -2.86
C ALA A 134 -13.92 -7.45 -3.15
N GLY A 135 -14.73 -7.89 -2.18
CA GLY A 135 -15.48 -9.14 -2.25
C GLY A 135 -15.81 -9.71 -0.88
N ILE A 136 -16.50 -10.85 -0.93
CA ILE A 136 -16.80 -11.68 0.24
C ILE A 136 -15.87 -12.87 0.19
N TRP A 137 -15.18 -13.12 1.30
CA TRP A 137 -14.15 -14.12 1.45
C TRP A 137 -14.47 -15.02 2.64
N SER A 138 -14.30 -16.33 2.49
CA SER A 138 -14.56 -17.30 3.56
C SER A 138 -13.43 -18.31 3.67
N SER A 139 -13.08 -18.68 4.90
CA SER A 139 -11.95 -19.55 5.20
C SER A 139 -12.09 -20.94 4.60
N ALA A 140 -11.05 -21.35 3.87
CA ALA A 140 -10.80 -22.72 3.41
C ALA A 140 -9.74 -23.42 4.28
N GLU A 141 -8.73 -22.67 4.72
CA GLU A 141 -7.67 -23.15 5.61
C GLU A 141 -7.34 -22.08 6.65
N LEU A 142 -7.16 -22.52 7.90
CA LEU A 142 -6.78 -21.67 9.03
C LEU A 142 -5.66 -22.36 9.82
N SER A 143 -4.56 -21.65 10.06
CA SER A 143 -3.46 -22.12 10.91
C SER A 143 -2.72 -20.95 11.57
N GLY A 144 -1.82 -21.23 12.50
CA GLY A 144 -1.15 -20.21 13.33
C GLY A 144 -1.39 -20.46 14.82
N SER A 145 -0.51 -19.92 15.67
CA SER A 145 -0.59 -20.10 17.12
C SER A 145 -1.85 -19.50 17.72
N ASP A 146 -2.25 -18.33 17.24
CA ASP A 146 -3.33 -17.54 17.84
C ASP A 146 -4.71 -18.08 17.46
N LEU A 147 -4.84 -18.55 16.22
CA LEU A 147 -6.05 -19.23 15.75
C LEU A 147 -6.28 -20.55 16.51
N ARG A 148 -5.20 -21.28 16.82
CA ARG A 148 -5.26 -22.52 17.61
C ARG A 148 -5.60 -22.25 19.07
N ALA A 149 -5.02 -21.21 19.68
CA ALA A 149 -5.34 -20.83 21.05
C ALA A 149 -6.81 -20.40 21.21
N SER A 150 -7.41 -19.88 20.14
CA SER A 150 -8.77 -19.33 20.13
C SER A 150 -9.84 -20.30 19.59
N ASN A 151 -9.48 -21.53 19.23
CA ASN A 151 -10.40 -22.55 18.67
C ASN A 151 -11.28 -22.04 17.51
N ILE A 152 -10.71 -21.21 16.63
CA ILE A 152 -11.47 -20.62 15.51
C ILE A 152 -11.73 -21.71 14.46
N GLN A 153 -13.00 -21.93 14.11
CA GLN A 153 -13.40 -22.88 13.06
C GLN A 153 -13.66 -22.21 11.72
N LYS A 154 -14.17 -20.98 11.74
CA LYS A 154 -14.53 -20.26 10.52
C LYS A 154 -14.19 -18.79 10.63
N MET A 155 -13.73 -18.24 9.52
CA MET A 155 -13.40 -16.84 9.35
C MET A 155 -14.01 -16.34 8.04
N ASP A 156 -14.78 -15.25 8.12
CA ASP A 156 -15.34 -14.55 6.98
C ASP A 156 -14.81 -13.11 6.95
N LEU A 157 -14.40 -12.65 5.78
CA LEU A 157 -13.93 -11.29 5.54
C LEU A 157 -14.71 -10.68 4.37
N VAL A 158 -15.35 -9.55 4.60
CA VAL A 158 -16.00 -8.75 3.57
C VAL A 158 -15.21 -7.47 3.41
N LEU A 159 -14.74 -7.22 2.19
CA LEU A 159 -14.03 -6.00 1.79
C LEU A 159 -14.88 -5.27 0.77
N GLN A 160 -15.38 -4.09 1.12
CA GLN A 160 -16.24 -3.30 0.25
C GLN A 160 -15.43 -2.36 -0.65
N PRO A 161 -15.93 -2.04 -1.85
CA PRO A 161 -15.33 -1.05 -2.75
C PRO A 161 -15.11 0.34 -2.15
N ASP A 162 -15.80 0.68 -1.07
CA ASP A 162 -15.64 1.95 -0.35
C ASP A 162 -14.67 1.82 0.83
N PHE A 163 -13.78 0.84 0.85
CA PHE A 163 -12.78 0.66 1.90
C PHE A 163 -13.36 0.31 3.28
N VAL A 164 -14.64 -0.07 3.36
CA VAL A 164 -15.25 -0.59 4.59
C VAL A 164 -15.06 -2.10 4.65
N PHE A 165 -14.75 -2.63 5.85
CA PHE A 165 -14.69 -4.08 6.05
C PHE A 165 -15.66 -4.58 7.12
N MET A 166 -15.97 -5.87 7.02
CA MET A 166 -16.52 -6.67 8.11
C MET A 166 -15.71 -7.95 8.25
N PHE A 167 -15.27 -8.24 9.46
CA PHE A 167 -14.52 -9.43 9.80
C PHE A 167 -15.29 -10.23 10.84
N ARG A 168 -15.57 -11.50 10.57
CA ARG A 168 -16.29 -12.39 11.48
C ARG A 168 -15.49 -13.66 11.71
N VAL A 169 -15.31 -14.02 12.97
CA VAL A 169 -14.78 -15.33 13.37
C VAL A 169 -15.79 -16.05 14.24
N SER A 170 -15.87 -17.37 14.08
CA SER A 170 -16.70 -18.23 14.93
C SER A 170 -15.92 -19.43 15.46
N ASP A 171 -16.17 -19.77 16.73
CA ASP A 171 -15.56 -20.92 17.42
C ASP A 171 -16.41 -22.21 17.31
N GLU A 172 -15.91 -23.31 17.87
CA GLU A 172 -16.60 -24.62 17.86
C GLU A 172 -17.93 -24.64 18.63
N VAL A 173 -18.09 -23.71 19.57
CA VAL A 173 -19.26 -23.63 20.46
C VAL A 173 -20.33 -22.70 19.87
N GLY A 174 -20.03 -22.06 18.73
CA GLY A 174 -20.91 -21.15 18.02
C GLY A 174 -20.84 -19.70 18.53
N SER A 175 -19.84 -19.34 19.33
CA SER A 175 -19.59 -17.94 19.69
C SER A 175 -19.06 -17.21 18.47
N GLU A 176 -19.56 -15.99 18.23
CA GLU A 176 -19.13 -15.15 17.11
C GLU A 176 -18.51 -13.85 17.62
N VAL A 177 -17.41 -13.44 17.01
CA VAL A 177 -16.84 -12.09 17.14
C VAL A 177 -16.91 -11.42 15.79
N VAL A 178 -17.52 -10.23 15.75
CA VAL A 178 -17.63 -9.40 14.54
C VAL A 178 -16.91 -8.07 14.77
N ARG A 179 -16.00 -7.73 13.86
CA ARG A 179 -15.34 -6.43 13.76
C ARG A 179 -15.76 -5.73 12.48
N ARG A 180 -15.88 -4.42 12.54
CA ARG A 180 -16.18 -3.54 11.41
C ARG A 180 -15.30 -2.31 11.51
N GLY A 181 -14.96 -1.76 10.36
CA GLY A 181 -14.13 -0.58 10.29
C GLY A 181 -13.76 -0.29 8.84
N VAL A 182 -12.59 0.31 8.66
CA VAL A 182 -12.06 0.65 7.34
C VAL A 182 -10.76 -0.10 7.11
N TYR A 183 -10.44 -0.36 5.85
CA TYR A 183 -9.19 -1.01 5.48
C TYR A 183 -8.39 -0.15 4.51
N TYR A 184 -7.08 -0.30 4.56
CA TYR A 184 -6.16 0.31 3.61
C TYR A 184 -5.07 -0.67 3.24
N THR A 185 -4.45 -0.43 2.09
CA THR A 185 -3.45 -1.32 1.52
C THR A 185 -2.28 -0.53 0.97
N GLU A 186 -1.08 -1.07 1.13
CA GLU A 186 0.12 -0.60 0.44
C GLU A 186 0.99 -1.80 0.08
N GLY A 187 1.33 -1.94 -1.20
CA GLY A 187 2.00 -3.14 -1.70
C GLY A 187 1.21 -4.42 -1.37
N ASP A 188 1.85 -5.34 -0.64
CA ASP A 188 1.25 -6.58 -0.15
C ASP A 188 0.69 -6.47 1.27
N GLN A 189 0.66 -5.29 1.88
CA GLN A 189 0.09 -5.09 3.21
C GLN A 189 -1.39 -4.70 3.12
N LEU A 190 -2.18 -5.30 4.00
CA LEU A 190 -3.58 -4.98 4.26
C LEU A 190 -3.71 -4.70 5.76
N VAL A 191 -4.21 -3.52 6.11
CA VAL A 191 -4.48 -3.16 7.50
C VAL A 191 -5.97 -2.95 7.68
N LEU A 192 -6.52 -3.60 8.72
CA LEU A 192 -7.90 -3.46 9.15
C LEU A 192 -7.94 -2.52 10.37
N LEU A 193 -8.48 -1.32 10.21
CA LEU A 193 -8.59 -0.30 11.25
C LEU A 193 -10.02 -0.25 11.81
N TYR A 194 -10.19 -0.41 13.12
CA TYR A 194 -11.47 -0.40 13.80
C TYR A 194 -11.40 0.37 15.14
N GLU A 195 -12.56 0.62 15.76
CA GLU A 195 -12.71 1.57 16.88
C GLU A 195 -11.69 1.40 18.03
N ASN A 196 -11.23 0.18 18.30
CA ASN A 196 -10.37 -0.14 19.44
C ASN A 196 -9.05 -0.84 19.04
N GLY A 197 -8.59 -0.63 17.80
CA GLY A 197 -7.30 -1.15 17.37
C GLY A 197 -7.19 -1.32 15.87
N GLU A 198 -6.08 -1.91 15.47
CA GLU A 198 -5.81 -2.27 14.09
C GLU A 198 -5.22 -3.66 14.01
N HIS A 199 -5.32 -4.25 12.84
CA HIS A 199 -4.70 -5.54 12.54
C HIS A 199 -4.03 -5.45 11.17
N GLY A 200 -2.70 -5.54 11.16
CA GLY A 200 -1.89 -5.62 9.97
C GLY A 200 -1.69 -7.06 9.51
N THR A 201 -1.80 -7.30 8.22
CA THR A 201 -1.49 -8.58 7.59
C THR A 201 -0.82 -8.36 6.24
N ARG A 202 -0.01 -9.32 5.79
CA ARG A 202 0.39 -9.43 4.40
C ARG A 202 -0.63 -10.26 3.64
N TYR A 203 -0.97 -9.88 2.42
CA TYR A 203 -1.90 -10.58 1.57
C TYR A 203 -1.31 -10.93 0.21
N THR A 204 -1.74 -12.06 -0.33
CA THR A 204 -1.58 -12.38 -1.76
C THR A 204 -2.92 -12.72 -2.35
N LEU A 205 -3.19 -12.23 -3.56
CA LEU A 205 -4.45 -12.43 -4.25
C LEU A 205 -4.23 -13.18 -5.56
N ASN A 206 -4.81 -14.38 -5.66
CA ASN A 206 -4.85 -15.18 -6.89
C ASN A 206 -6.32 -15.42 -7.28
N SER A 207 -6.88 -14.49 -8.05
CA SER A 207 -8.28 -14.49 -8.51
C SER A 207 -9.30 -14.62 -7.37
N ASP A 208 -9.74 -15.85 -7.10
CA ASP A 208 -10.75 -16.20 -6.09
C ASP A 208 -10.13 -16.80 -4.83
N VAL A 209 -8.81 -16.70 -4.67
CA VAL A 209 -8.08 -17.15 -3.48
C VAL A 209 -7.31 -15.96 -2.89
N LEU A 210 -7.64 -15.60 -1.65
CA LEU A 210 -6.97 -14.59 -0.84
C LEU A 210 -6.24 -15.29 0.29
N THR A 211 -4.92 -15.15 0.32
CA THR A 211 -4.10 -15.63 1.45
C THR A 211 -3.73 -14.45 2.33
N LEU A 212 -3.97 -14.57 3.63
CA LEU A 212 -3.57 -13.61 4.66
C LEU A 212 -2.53 -14.25 5.58
N GLN A 213 -1.51 -13.48 5.93
CA GLN A 213 -0.43 -13.88 6.81
C GLN A 213 -0.16 -12.76 7.82
N GLY A 214 -0.30 -13.05 9.11
CA GLY A 214 0.06 -12.14 10.18
C GLY A 214 1.57 -12.13 10.46
N GLU A 215 1.98 -11.34 11.44
CA GLU A 215 3.38 -11.19 11.81
C GLU A 215 3.89 -12.43 12.56
N GLU A 216 5.13 -12.82 12.30
CA GLU A 216 5.77 -13.96 12.98
C GLU A 216 5.01 -15.31 12.89
N GLY A 217 4.01 -15.43 11.99
CA GLY A 217 3.23 -16.65 11.80
C GLY A 217 2.14 -16.89 12.84
N ASP A 218 1.73 -15.85 13.58
CA ASP A 218 0.60 -15.86 14.51
C ASP A 218 -0.72 -16.30 13.85
N MET A 219 -0.90 -15.91 12.58
CA MET A 219 -2.08 -16.13 11.77
C MET A 219 -1.69 -16.46 10.32
N PHE A 220 -2.30 -17.51 9.79
CA PHE A 220 -2.28 -17.85 8.37
C PHE A 220 -3.67 -18.30 7.95
N ALA A 221 -4.24 -17.63 6.96
CA ALA A 221 -5.58 -17.93 6.46
C ALA A 221 -5.59 -17.98 4.93
N VAL A 222 -6.17 -19.05 4.38
CA VAL A 222 -6.53 -19.14 2.96
C VAL A 222 -8.04 -18.97 2.86
N LEU A 223 -8.48 -17.94 2.14
CA LEU A 223 -9.88 -17.59 1.96
C LEU A 223 -10.28 -17.74 0.50
N ASN A 224 -11.43 -18.36 0.26
CA ASN A 224 -12.05 -18.44 -1.07
C ASN A 224 -13.07 -17.33 -1.23
N ARG A 225 -13.14 -16.75 -2.44
CA ARG A 225 -14.17 -15.78 -2.81
C ARG A 225 -15.52 -16.48 -2.88
N ILE A 226 -16.51 -15.88 -2.23
CA ILE A 226 -17.92 -16.29 -2.33
C ILE A 226 -18.54 -15.59 -3.54
N ARG A 227 -19.23 -16.38 -4.38
CA ARG A 227 -19.94 -15.92 -5.57
C ARG A 227 -21.43 -15.80 -5.32
#